data_AF-A0A946MTI9-F1
#
_entry.id   AF-A0A946MTI9-F1
#
_cell.length_a   1.000
_cell.length_b   1.000
_cell.length_c   1.000
_cell.angle_alpha   90.00
_cell.angle_beta   90.00
_cell.angle_gamma   90.00
#
_symmetry.space_group_name_H-M   'P 1'
#
loop_
_entity.id
_entity.type
_entity.pdbx_description
1 polymer ?
#
loop_
_entity_poly.entity_id
_entity_poly.type
_entity_poly.pdbx_seq_one_letter_code
_entity_poly.pdbx_strand_id
1 'polypeptide(L)'
;MEALIRWWVRNPVAANLLMLIIITAGWLGLRGIEKEAFPSVQPDIIQIEIIWPGASAKEVEQQVVQRVEESLKNVSNVYRVSSVSREGLGSLSVQTFPSVALNPFLNDVKNAVDSITAFPRDIENPRVRRLEWRQEMIRVALAGEVGEKALTRLANELRNELAGLPYVSQVEVFGSRREEVTIELSERALRNFGLSFSDVATAIRRDSMNVSVGEVRTETGDIQLRAENLADNQDDFEQIIIRQTPQGGIVRVGDVATVLDDFEQNEILATLDGQAAVLLQVMSTDDMQVVKASAAVKDWIAETQPSLPTGIELSVWFDTADVYENRMNLIAESSIIGLLLVFIILILTLEPKVALWVTVGIGVSFLGAFALLPANDVSLNLLSTFAFLLVLGIVVDDAIVVGESIHHHVHQRGISGE
;
A
#
# COMPACT_ATOMS: atom_id res chain seq x y z
N MET A 1 12.39 27.53 -40.68
CA MET A 1 13.11 26.25 -40.48
C MET A 1 14.54 26.32 -41.03
N GLU A 2 14.78 26.76 -42.27
CA GLU A 2 16.13 26.87 -42.84
C GLU A 2 17.12 27.74 -42.03
N ALA A 3 16.65 28.86 -41.48
CA ALA A 3 17.50 29.77 -40.70
C ALA A 3 18.05 29.10 -39.43
N LEU A 4 17.25 28.24 -38.79
CA LEU A 4 17.62 27.50 -37.59
C LEU A 4 18.68 26.45 -37.92
N ILE A 5 18.44 25.65 -38.97
CA ILE A 5 19.39 24.60 -39.43
C ILE A 5 20.73 25.24 -39.82
N ARG A 6 20.69 26.34 -40.58
CA ARG A 6 21.90 27.06 -41.02
C ARG A 6 22.70 27.63 -39.86
N TRP A 7 22.04 28.02 -38.77
CA TRP A 7 22.72 28.49 -37.56
C TRP A 7 23.44 27.34 -36.84
N TRP A 8 22.80 26.19 -36.65
CA TRP A 8 23.41 25.01 -36.02
C TRP A 8 24.61 24.48 -36.80
N VAL A 9 24.53 24.46 -38.13
CA VAL A 9 25.66 24.06 -38.99
C VAL A 9 26.86 25.01 -38.83
N ARG A 10 26.64 26.30 -38.60
CA ARG A 10 27.72 27.29 -38.41
C ARG A 10 28.28 27.34 -36.98
N ASN A 11 27.58 26.76 -36.01
CA ASN A 11 27.95 26.81 -34.59
C ASN A 11 28.10 25.39 -34.02
N PRO A 12 29.10 24.60 -34.46
CA PRO A 12 29.25 23.19 -34.06
C PRO A 12 29.52 23.03 -32.56
N VAL A 13 30.20 23.99 -31.93
CA VAL A 13 30.45 23.99 -30.47
C VAL A 13 29.14 24.05 -29.69
N ALA A 14 28.18 24.88 -30.13
CA ALA A 14 26.88 24.96 -29.49
C ALA A 14 26.10 23.64 -29.62
N ALA A 15 26.17 22.98 -30.79
CA ALA A 15 25.49 21.72 -31.05
C ALA A 15 26.01 20.60 -30.14
N ASN A 16 27.33 20.49 -30.03
CA ASN A 16 27.98 19.48 -29.18
C ASN A 16 27.75 19.75 -27.69
N LEU A 17 27.74 21.01 -27.26
CA LEU A 17 27.39 21.38 -25.88
C LEU A 17 25.93 21.01 -25.56
N LEU A 18 24.98 21.30 -26.45
CA LEU A 18 23.58 20.93 -26.24
C LEU A 18 23.43 19.40 -26.15
N MET A 19 24.11 18.65 -27.01
CA MET A 19 24.14 17.19 -26.96
C MET A 19 24.65 16.68 -25.61
N LEU A 20 25.75 17.24 -25.10
CA LEU A 20 26.31 16.85 -23.81
C LEU A 20 25.39 17.22 -22.64
N ILE A 21 24.70 18.35 -22.71
CA ILE A 21 23.66 18.74 -21.74
C ILE A 21 22.52 17.72 -21.75
N ILE A 22 22.03 17.32 -22.93
CA ILE A 22 20.96 16.33 -23.05
C ILE A 22 21.40 14.97 -22.48
N ILE A 23 22.61 14.52 -22.80
CA ILE A 23 23.16 13.26 -22.28
C ILE A 23 23.26 13.29 -20.76
N THR A 24 23.81 14.37 -20.20
CA THR A 24 23.99 14.50 -18.74
C THR A 24 22.66 14.65 -18.01
N ALA A 25 21.72 15.44 -18.54
CA ALA A 25 20.38 15.58 -18.00
C ALA A 25 19.60 14.26 -18.05
N GLY A 26 19.70 13.52 -19.16
CA GLY A 26 19.09 12.20 -19.31
C GLY A 26 19.65 11.17 -18.35
N TRP A 27 20.96 11.17 -18.15
CA TRP A 27 21.62 10.31 -17.17
C TRP A 27 21.17 10.60 -15.74
N LEU A 28 21.02 11.88 -15.37
CA LEU A 28 20.48 12.27 -14.07
C LEU A 28 18.99 11.90 -13.95
N GLY A 29 18.20 12.12 -15.00
CA GLY A 29 16.79 11.74 -15.08
C GLY A 29 16.59 10.24 -14.85
N LEU A 30 17.38 9.39 -15.51
CA LEU A 30 17.36 7.94 -15.33
C LEU A 30 17.55 7.48 -13.87
N ARG A 31 18.27 8.25 -13.05
CA ARG A 31 18.45 7.95 -11.63
C ARG A 31 17.31 8.43 -10.74
N GLY A 32 16.55 9.44 -11.18
CA GLY A 32 15.44 10.05 -10.45
C GLY A 32 14.06 9.57 -10.87
N ILE A 33 13.93 8.84 -11.98
CA ILE A 33 12.65 8.28 -12.43
C ILE A 33 12.16 7.22 -11.45
N GLU A 34 10.88 7.30 -11.11
CA GLU A 34 10.13 6.26 -10.39
C GLU A 34 9.99 4.98 -11.22
N LYS A 35 10.11 3.86 -10.53
CA LYS A 35 10.34 2.54 -11.12
C LYS A 35 9.23 1.60 -10.73
N GLU A 36 8.33 1.32 -11.68
CA GLU A 36 7.09 0.59 -11.40
C GLU A 36 6.86 -0.51 -12.44
N ALA A 37 6.36 -1.67 -12.02
CA ALA A 37 5.97 -2.72 -12.97
C ALA A 37 4.65 -2.37 -13.69
N PHE A 38 3.69 -1.85 -12.93
CA PHE A 38 2.40 -1.35 -13.39
C PHE A 38 2.18 0.03 -12.78
N PRO A 39 1.55 0.98 -13.49
CA PRO A 39 1.25 2.29 -12.93
C PRO A 39 0.29 2.14 -11.75
N SER A 40 0.56 2.82 -10.63
CA SER A 40 -0.41 2.92 -9.54
C SER A 40 -1.61 3.74 -10.02
N VAL A 41 -2.78 3.11 -10.09
CA VAL A 41 -4.04 3.83 -10.32
C VAL A 41 -4.71 3.97 -8.97
N GLN A 42 -4.80 5.20 -8.46
CA GLN A 42 -5.61 5.49 -7.30
C GLN A 42 -7.08 5.45 -7.72
N PRO A 43 -7.90 4.55 -7.15
CA PRO A 43 -9.31 4.49 -7.50
C PRO A 43 -10.03 5.72 -6.94
N ASP A 44 -10.87 6.35 -7.77
CA ASP A 44 -11.75 7.47 -7.38
C ASP A 44 -12.94 7.00 -6.54
N ILE A 45 -12.66 6.28 -5.45
CA ILE A 45 -13.64 5.58 -4.61
C ILE A 45 -13.46 5.98 -3.14
N ILE A 46 -14.57 6.32 -2.50
CA ILE A 46 -14.68 6.48 -1.05
C ILE A 46 -15.36 5.23 -0.50
N GLN A 47 -14.77 4.68 0.57
CA GLN A 47 -15.33 3.58 1.32
C GLN A 47 -16.00 4.08 2.59
N ILE A 48 -17.22 3.62 2.84
CA ILE A 48 -17.99 3.87 4.05
C ILE A 48 -18.23 2.53 4.72
N GLU A 49 -17.80 2.41 5.97
CA GLU A 49 -17.97 1.20 6.78
C GLU A 49 -18.78 1.54 8.03
N ILE A 50 -19.84 0.77 8.28
CA ILE A 50 -20.73 0.95 9.43
C ILE A 50 -20.92 -0.39 10.10
N ILE A 51 -20.60 -0.45 11.39
CA ILE A 51 -20.71 -1.65 12.20
C ILE A 51 -21.94 -1.51 13.09
N TRP A 52 -22.81 -2.52 13.06
CA TRP A 52 -24.00 -2.60 13.91
C TRP A 52 -24.10 -4.02 14.51
N PRO A 53 -23.39 -4.27 15.62
CA PRO A 53 -23.27 -5.62 16.18
C PRO A 53 -24.63 -6.25 16.49
N GLY A 54 -24.81 -7.50 16.10
CA GLY A 54 -26.02 -8.28 16.37
C GLY A 54 -27.22 -7.97 15.46
N ALA A 55 -27.09 -7.08 14.48
CA ALA A 55 -28.13 -6.84 13.48
C ALA A 55 -28.01 -7.83 12.31
N SER A 56 -29.15 -8.35 11.85
CA SER A 56 -29.19 -9.20 10.65
C SER A 56 -28.87 -8.39 9.39
N ALA A 57 -28.38 -9.07 8.34
CA ALA A 57 -28.03 -8.41 7.08
C ALA A 57 -29.19 -7.58 6.49
N LYS A 58 -30.44 -8.04 6.68
CA LYS A 58 -31.65 -7.32 6.23
C LYS A 58 -31.92 -6.06 7.05
N GLU A 59 -31.68 -6.10 8.36
CA GLU A 59 -31.85 -4.91 9.22
C GLU A 59 -30.78 -3.87 8.91
N VAL A 60 -29.53 -4.30 8.72
CA VAL A 60 -28.42 -3.44 8.29
C VAL A 60 -28.76 -2.75 6.96
N GLU A 61 -29.26 -3.51 5.98
CA GLU A 61 -29.68 -2.97 4.69
C GLU A 61 -30.74 -1.87 4.87
N GLN A 62 -31.86 -2.19 5.55
CA GLN A 62 -33.04 -1.33 5.61
C GLN A 62 -32.88 -0.13 6.53
N GLN A 63 -32.16 -0.26 7.65
CA GLN A 63 -32.06 0.80 8.65
C GLN A 63 -30.75 1.59 8.58
N VAL A 64 -29.71 1.05 7.95
CA VAL A 64 -28.41 1.73 7.87
C VAL A 64 -28.09 2.05 6.42
N VAL A 65 -27.88 1.04 5.58
CA VAL A 65 -27.37 1.21 4.21
C VAL A 65 -28.31 2.05 3.35
N GLN A 66 -29.61 1.77 3.34
CA GLN A 66 -30.58 2.56 2.56
C GLN A 66 -30.61 4.04 2.96
N ARG A 67 -30.42 4.35 4.25
CA ARG A 67 -30.39 5.76 4.72
C ARG A 67 -29.13 6.47 4.25
N VAL A 68 -28.00 5.77 4.25
CA VAL A 68 -26.75 6.29 3.70
C VAL A 68 -26.88 6.52 2.20
N GLU A 69 -27.39 5.54 1.46
CA GLU A 69 -27.63 5.66 0.02
C GLU A 69 -28.54 6.84 -0.32
N GLU A 70 -29.62 7.06 0.44
CA GLU A 70 -30.51 8.20 0.24
C GLU A 70 -29.80 9.54 0.51
N SER A 71 -28.97 9.61 1.56
CA SER A 71 -28.18 10.82 1.85
C SER A 71 -27.18 11.13 0.73
N LEU A 72 -26.53 10.10 0.17
CA LEU A 72 -25.55 10.22 -0.90
C LEU A 72 -26.16 10.70 -2.22
N LYS A 73 -27.46 10.54 -2.46
CA LYS A 73 -28.12 11.08 -3.67
C LYS A 73 -28.05 12.60 -3.77
N ASN A 74 -27.92 13.29 -2.64
CA ASN A 74 -27.80 14.75 -2.58
C ASN A 74 -26.35 15.23 -2.73
N VAL A 75 -25.38 14.32 -2.74
CA VAL A 75 -23.97 14.64 -2.93
C VAL A 75 -23.69 14.81 -4.42
N SER A 76 -23.09 15.94 -4.79
CA SER A 76 -22.69 16.19 -6.17
C SER A 76 -21.54 15.27 -6.59
N ASN A 77 -21.47 14.95 -7.89
CA ASN A 77 -20.37 14.16 -8.48
C ASN A 77 -20.31 12.68 -8.05
N VAL A 78 -21.39 12.12 -7.52
CA VAL A 78 -21.51 10.66 -7.33
C VAL A 78 -21.79 10.00 -8.69
N TYR A 79 -20.87 9.14 -9.13
CA TYR A 79 -21.04 8.36 -10.37
C TYR A 79 -21.77 7.04 -10.10
N ARG A 80 -21.35 6.31 -9.07
CA ARG A 80 -21.94 5.02 -8.69
C ARG A 80 -21.82 4.79 -7.19
N VAL A 81 -22.87 4.25 -6.60
CA VAL A 81 -22.85 3.70 -5.24
C VAL A 81 -23.06 2.19 -5.35
N SER A 82 -22.26 1.43 -4.62
CA SER A 82 -22.43 -0.02 -4.48
C SER A 82 -22.33 -0.38 -3.01
N SER A 83 -23.24 -1.21 -2.52
CA SER A 83 -23.33 -1.56 -1.11
C SER A 83 -23.42 -3.06 -0.92
N VAL A 84 -22.90 -3.52 0.22
CA VAL A 84 -22.97 -4.90 0.66
C VAL A 84 -23.37 -4.88 2.14
N SER A 85 -24.46 -5.58 2.45
CA SER A 85 -24.92 -5.77 3.83
C SER A 85 -24.64 -7.21 4.26
N ARG A 86 -24.01 -7.36 5.42
CA ARG A 86 -23.77 -8.63 6.10
C ARG A 86 -24.29 -8.51 7.54
N GLU A 87 -24.37 -9.63 8.24
CA GLU A 87 -24.63 -9.61 9.66
C GLU A 87 -23.59 -8.73 10.37
N GLY A 88 -24.05 -7.78 11.16
CA GLY A 88 -23.18 -6.85 11.90
C GLY A 88 -22.49 -5.75 11.08
N LEU A 89 -22.54 -5.78 9.74
CA LEU A 89 -21.66 -4.94 8.90
C LEU A 89 -22.36 -4.43 7.63
N GLY A 90 -22.34 -3.12 7.44
CA GLY A 90 -22.69 -2.44 6.19
C GLY A 90 -21.46 -1.79 5.55
N SER A 91 -21.16 -2.14 4.31
CA SER A 91 -20.05 -1.55 3.54
C SER A 91 -20.58 -0.91 2.26
N LEU A 92 -20.18 0.33 1.99
CA LEU A 92 -20.54 1.06 0.78
C LEU A 92 -19.29 1.59 0.08
N SER A 93 -19.28 1.50 -1.24
CA SER A 93 -18.28 2.07 -2.13
C SER A 93 -18.93 3.15 -2.99
N VAL A 94 -18.47 4.39 -2.84
CA VAL A 94 -18.96 5.58 -3.54
C VAL A 94 -17.91 6.02 -4.54
N GLN A 95 -18.19 5.82 -5.83
CA GLN A 95 -17.31 6.19 -6.93
C GLN A 95 -17.64 7.59 -7.47
N THR A 96 -16.61 8.40 -7.76
CA THR A 96 -16.74 9.70 -8.44
C THR A 96 -16.20 9.66 -9.87
N PHE A 97 -16.28 10.79 -10.57
CA PHE A 97 -15.74 10.96 -11.92
C PHE A 97 -14.24 11.30 -11.86
N PRO A 98 -13.41 10.85 -12.83
CA PRO A 98 -11.95 11.04 -12.80
C PRO A 98 -11.44 12.48 -12.76
N SER A 99 -12.28 13.47 -13.08
CA SER A 99 -11.91 14.89 -13.07
C SER A 99 -12.18 15.60 -11.74
N VAL A 100 -12.69 14.87 -10.74
CA VAL A 100 -13.13 15.44 -9.46
C VAL A 100 -12.04 15.25 -8.42
N ALA A 101 -11.67 16.32 -7.72
CA ALA A 101 -10.72 16.22 -6.62
C ALA A 101 -11.31 15.36 -5.48
N LEU A 102 -10.58 14.31 -5.10
CA LEU A 102 -11.05 13.32 -4.13
C LEU A 102 -11.16 13.88 -2.70
N ASN A 103 -10.35 14.88 -2.32
CA ASN A 103 -10.37 15.44 -0.96
C ASN A 103 -11.65 16.25 -0.68
N PRO A 104 -12.07 17.19 -1.55
CA PRO A 104 -13.38 17.82 -1.43
C PRO A 104 -14.53 16.81 -1.45
N PHE A 105 -14.49 15.86 -2.38
CA PHE A 105 -15.52 14.82 -2.50
C PHE A 105 -15.63 13.97 -1.23
N LEU A 106 -14.51 13.62 -0.59
CA LEU A 106 -14.48 12.95 0.70
C LEU A 106 -15.21 13.74 1.78
N ASN A 107 -14.98 15.05 1.85
CA ASN A 107 -15.64 15.90 2.82
C ASN A 107 -17.14 16.01 2.56
N ASP A 108 -17.56 16.10 1.30
CA ASP A 108 -18.97 16.15 0.94
C ASP A 108 -19.68 14.85 1.32
N VAL A 109 -19.08 13.69 1.01
CA VAL A 109 -19.60 12.37 1.41
C VAL A 109 -19.64 12.23 2.93
N LYS A 110 -18.57 12.64 3.63
CA LYS A 110 -18.52 12.60 5.09
C LYS A 110 -19.62 13.45 5.72
N ASN A 111 -19.80 14.69 5.26
CA ASN A 111 -20.85 15.58 5.73
C ASN A 111 -22.25 14.99 5.49
N ALA A 112 -22.47 14.34 4.35
CA ALA A 112 -23.74 13.69 4.04
C ALA A 112 -24.01 12.51 5.00
N VAL A 113 -23.01 11.68 5.29
CA VAL A 113 -23.14 10.57 6.24
C VAL A 113 -23.36 11.08 7.67
N ASP A 114 -22.57 12.06 8.09
CA ASP A 114 -22.62 12.64 9.44
C ASP A 114 -23.94 13.40 9.70
N SER A 115 -24.63 13.85 8.65
CA SER A 115 -25.94 14.51 8.76
C SER A 115 -27.11 13.57 9.10
N ILE A 116 -26.91 12.26 9.02
CA ILE A 116 -27.96 11.26 9.25
C ILE A 116 -28.21 11.11 10.76
N THR A 117 -29.28 11.72 11.25
CA THR A 117 -29.66 11.65 12.68
C THR A 117 -30.47 10.42 13.06
N ALA A 118 -30.91 9.62 12.08
CA ALA A 118 -31.87 8.55 12.27
C ALA A 118 -31.24 7.17 12.47
N PHE A 119 -29.91 7.08 12.67
CA PHE A 119 -29.26 5.79 12.89
C PHE A 119 -29.77 5.09 14.16
N PRO A 120 -29.79 3.74 14.18
CA PRO A 120 -30.01 2.99 15.42
C PRO A 120 -28.99 3.40 16.48
N ARG A 121 -29.38 3.37 17.76
CA ARG A 121 -28.50 3.84 18.86
C ARG A 121 -27.30 2.95 19.11
N ASP A 122 -27.37 1.70 18.65
CA ASP A 122 -26.38 0.67 18.92
C ASP A 122 -25.35 0.52 17.78
N ILE A 123 -25.33 1.44 16.80
CA ILE A 123 -24.29 1.44 15.76
C ILE A 123 -23.00 2.08 16.26
N GLU A 124 -21.87 1.64 15.73
CA GLU A 124 -20.63 2.37 15.82
C GLU A 124 -20.62 3.58 14.87
N ASN A 125 -19.76 4.56 15.14
CA ASN A 125 -19.63 5.73 14.28
C ASN A 125 -19.19 5.31 12.86
N PRO A 126 -19.91 5.75 11.81
CA PRO A 126 -19.53 5.47 10.43
C PRO A 126 -18.09 5.89 10.11
N ARG A 127 -17.32 4.96 9.52
CA ARG A 127 -15.95 5.23 9.09
C ARG A 127 -15.94 5.53 7.60
N VAL A 128 -15.77 6.80 7.26
CA VAL A 128 -15.65 7.29 5.88
C VAL A 128 -14.16 7.52 5.57
N ARG A 129 -13.62 6.79 4.60
CA ARG A 129 -12.22 6.87 4.19
C ARG A 129 -12.08 6.77 2.67
N ARG A 130 -10.95 7.22 2.13
CA ARG A 130 -10.61 6.95 0.72
C ARG A 130 -10.23 5.49 0.59
N LEU A 131 -10.60 4.88 -0.53
CA LEU A 131 -10.07 3.57 -0.86
C LEU A 131 -8.62 3.76 -1.30
N GLU A 132 -7.69 3.38 -0.43
CA GLU A 132 -6.27 3.36 -0.77
C GLU A 132 -5.95 2.01 -1.39
N TRP A 133 -5.62 2.01 -2.69
CA TRP A 133 -5.22 0.79 -3.38
C TRP A 133 -3.77 0.45 -3.01
N ARG A 134 -3.61 -0.26 -1.90
CA ARG A 134 -2.30 -0.75 -1.47
C ARG A 134 -2.03 -2.10 -2.10
N GLN A 135 -0.98 -2.16 -2.92
CA GLN A 135 -0.39 -3.40 -3.39
C GLN A 135 0.63 -3.90 -2.38
N GLU A 136 0.68 -5.21 -2.19
CA GLU A 136 1.76 -5.86 -1.46
C GLU A 136 3.07 -5.74 -2.25
N MET A 137 4.12 -5.20 -1.62
CA MET A 137 5.43 -5.04 -2.23
C MET A 137 6.35 -6.22 -1.90
N ILE A 138 6.43 -6.56 -0.61
CA ILE A 138 7.33 -7.58 -0.07
C ILE A 138 6.54 -8.40 0.95
N ARG A 139 6.68 -9.72 0.89
CA ARG A 139 6.18 -10.64 1.92
C ARG A 139 7.35 -11.35 2.57
N VAL A 140 7.50 -11.15 3.87
CA VAL A 140 8.46 -11.87 4.70
C VAL A 140 7.71 -12.95 5.46
N ALA A 141 8.18 -14.19 5.39
CA ALA A 141 7.66 -15.31 6.14
C ALA A 141 8.49 -15.53 7.40
N LEU A 142 7.82 -15.58 8.54
CA LEU A 142 8.36 -15.98 9.83
C LEU A 142 7.85 -17.40 10.11
N ALA A 143 8.69 -18.40 9.90
CA ALA A 143 8.35 -19.81 10.08
C ALA A 143 9.05 -20.40 11.32
N GLY A 144 8.37 -21.27 12.06
CA GLY A 144 9.00 -21.99 13.18
C GLY A 144 8.05 -22.82 14.03
N GLU A 145 8.58 -23.87 14.65
CA GLU A 145 7.83 -24.81 15.50
C GLU A 145 7.77 -24.36 16.98
N VAL A 146 7.43 -23.09 17.23
CA VAL A 146 7.38 -22.50 18.59
C VAL A 146 5.96 -22.33 19.14
N GLY A 147 4.96 -22.71 18.34
CA GLY A 147 3.53 -22.53 18.64
C GLY A 147 2.99 -21.19 18.14
N GLU A 148 1.71 -21.18 17.75
CA GLU A 148 1.07 -20.03 17.10
C GLU A 148 1.11 -18.75 17.94
N LYS A 149 0.84 -18.83 19.25
CA LYS A 149 0.84 -17.65 20.14
C LYS A 149 2.20 -16.98 20.24
N ALA A 150 3.26 -17.78 20.39
CA ALA A 150 4.62 -17.26 20.41
C ALA A 150 5.02 -16.66 19.06
N LEU A 151 4.69 -17.33 17.97
CA LEU A 151 5.00 -16.90 16.60
C LEU A 151 4.28 -15.59 16.24
N THR A 152 3.00 -15.47 16.58
CA THR A 152 2.19 -14.27 16.34
C THR A 152 2.66 -13.07 17.18
N ARG A 153 3.06 -13.29 18.45
CA ARG A 153 3.62 -12.22 19.28
C ARG A 153 4.95 -11.71 18.71
N LEU A 154 5.84 -12.63 18.37
CA LEU A 154 7.11 -12.29 17.72
C LEU A 154 6.87 -11.57 16.38
N ALA A 155 5.92 -12.03 15.57
CA ALA A 155 5.57 -11.35 14.32
C ALA A 155 5.08 -9.91 14.55
N ASN A 156 4.30 -9.65 15.60
CA ASN A 156 3.84 -8.29 15.93
C ASN A 156 4.98 -7.38 16.43
N GLU A 157 5.96 -7.92 17.15
CA GLU A 157 7.18 -7.19 17.53
C GLU A 157 8.00 -6.84 16.28
N LEU A 158 8.31 -7.84 15.46
CA LEU A 158 9.06 -7.69 14.21
C LEU A 158 8.34 -6.78 13.21
N ARG A 159 6.99 -6.79 13.16
CA ARG A 159 6.19 -5.86 12.36
C ARG A 159 6.52 -4.41 12.71
N ASN A 160 6.64 -4.08 14.00
CA ASN A 160 6.91 -2.72 14.44
C ASN A 160 8.33 -2.27 14.06
N GLU A 161 9.30 -3.17 14.19
CA GLU A 161 10.68 -2.92 13.76
C GLU A 161 10.75 -2.72 12.25
N LEU A 162 10.11 -3.61 11.49
CA LEU A 162 10.06 -3.57 10.03
C LEU A 162 9.37 -2.29 9.53
N ALA A 163 8.29 -1.85 10.19
CA ALA A 163 7.62 -0.59 9.89
C ALA A 163 8.44 0.67 10.25
N GLY A 164 9.53 0.52 10.99
CA GLY A 164 10.47 1.60 11.31
C GLY A 164 11.57 1.81 10.25
N LEU A 165 11.67 0.91 9.25
CA LEU A 165 12.72 0.98 8.23
C LEU A 165 12.47 2.11 7.21
N PRO A 166 13.54 2.69 6.64
CA PRO A 166 13.40 3.63 5.54
C PRO A 166 12.73 2.93 4.34
N TYR A 167 11.83 3.65 3.66
CA TYR A 167 11.06 3.15 2.50
C TYR A 167 10.02 2.06 2.83
N VAL A 168 9.78 1.78 4.12
CA VAL A 168 8.75 0.85 4.60
C VAL A 168 7.85 1.61 5.57
N SER A 169 6.60 1.88 5.19
CA SER A 169 5.70 2.68 6.06
C SER A 169 4.55 1.88 6.65
N GLN A 170 4.15 0.78 6.02
CA GLN A 170 3.01 -0.02 6.46
C GLN A 170 3.32 -1.51 6.33
N VAL A 171 3.22 -2.19 7.46
CA VAL A 171 3.41 -3.63 7.56
C VAL A 171 2.17 -4.24 8.21
N GLU A 172 1.59 -5.22 7.53
CA GLU A 172 0.43 -5.97 8.01
C GLU A 172 0.85 -7.39 8.38
N VAL A 173 0.28 -7.92 9.46
CA VAL A 173 0.49 -9.31 9.88
C VAL A 173 -0.64 -10.15 9.28
N PHE A 174 -0.28 -11.20 8.56
CA PHE A 174 -1.20 -12.10 7.89
C PHE A 174 -0.86 -13.55 8.26
N GLY A 175 -1.86 -14.43 8.24
CA GLY A 175 -1.63 -15.86 8.48
C GLY A 175 -1.60 -16.28 9.95
N SER A 176 -1.91 -15.36 10.87
CA SER A 176 -2.15 -15.63 12.29
C SER A 176 -3.62 -15.36 12.63
N ARG A 177 -4.19 -16.16 13.53
CA ARG A 177 -5.48 -15.84 14.13
C ARG A 177 -5.35 -14.66 15.10
N ARG A 178 -6.41 -13.86 15.23
CA ARG A 178 -6.44 -12.78 16.22
C ARG A 178 -6.66 -13.35 17.62
N GLU A 179 -5.95 -12.82 18.61
CA GLU A 179 -6.23 -13.12 20.03
C GLU A 179 -7.66 -12.63 20.36
N GLU A 180 -8.46 -13.49 20.98
CA GLU A 180 -9.85 -13.23 21.38
C GLU A 180 -10.09 -13.83 22.77
N VAL A 181 -10.69 -13.04 23.68
CA VAL A 181 -11.19 -13.57 24.95
C VAL A 181 -12.65 -13.97 24.79
N THR A 182 -12.91 -15.27 24.71
CA THR A 182 -14.27 -15.82 24.64
C THR A 182 -14.81 -16.07 26.05
N ILE A 183 -15.98 -15.51 26.37
CA ILE A 183 -16.64 -15.68 27.67
C ILE A 183 -17.87 -16.58 27.49
N GLU A 184 -17.74 -17.86 27.85
CA GLU A 184 -18.79 -18.87 27.70
C GLU A 184 -19.69 -18.93 28.94
N LEU A 185 -20.90 -18.40 28.84
CA LEU A 185 -21.83 -18.31 29.96
C LEU A 185 -22.54 -19.63 30.25
N SER A 186 -22.51 -20.08 31.50
CA SER A 186 -23.23 -21.27 31.95
C SER A 186 -24.68 -20.93 32.31
N GLU A 187 -25.63 -21.44 31.53
CA GLU A 187 -27.06 -21.24 31.84
C GLU A 187 -27.45 -21.72 33.24
N ARG A 188 -26.86 -22.83 33.70
CA ARG A 188 -27.13 -23.39 35.03
C ARG A 188 -26.62 -22.45 36.12
N ALA A 189 -25.42 -21.90 35.97
CA ALA A 189 -24.86 -20.95 36.94
C ALA A 189 -25.66 -19.65 36.96
N LEU A 190 -25.98 -19.08 35.78
CA LEU A 190 -26.82 -17.90 35.66
C LEU A 190 -28.18 -18.08 36.37
N ARG A 191 -28.85 -19.23 36.18
CA ARG A 191 -30.11 -19.54 36.89
C ARG A 191 -29.93 -19.64 38.40
N ASN A 192 -28.85 -20.27 38.87
CA ASN A 192 -28.59 -20.43 40.31
C ASN A 192 -28.36 -19.08 41.02
N PHE A 193 -27.70 -18.13 40.35
CA PHE A 193 -27.44 -16.80 40.87
C PHE A 193 -28.53 -15.76 40.52
N GLY A 194 -29.57 -16.17 39.78
CA GLY A 194 -30.64 -15.27 39.33
C GLY A 194 -30.11 -14.12 38.48
N LEU A 195 -29.18 -14.43 37.57
CA LEU A 195 -28.55 -13.51 36.64
C LEU A 195 -29.05 -13.76 35.22
N SER A 196 -29.19 -12.69 34.43
CA SER A 196 -29.45 -12.79 32.99
C SER A 196 -28.16 -12.60 32.20
N PHE A 197 -28.18 -12.97 30.91
CA PHE A 197 -27.10 -12.65 29.97
C PHE A 197 -26.79 -11.14 29.93
N SER A 198 -27.83 -10.30 29.96
CA SER A 198 -27.68 -8.84 29.92
C SER A 198 -26.99 -8.28 31.16
N ASP A 199 -27.18 -8.90 32.32
CA ASP A 199 -26.51 -8.49 33.57
C ASP A 199 -25.00 -8.65 33.43
N VAL A 200 -24.54 -9.78 32.88
CA VAL A 200 -23.12 -10.06 32.67
C VAL A 200 -22.52 -9.14 31.60
N ALA A 201 -23.18 -9.00 30.44
CA ALA A 201 -22.72 -8.11 29.38
C ALA A 201 -22.62 -6.65 29.84
N THR A 202 -23.51 -6.21 30.74
CA THR A 202 -23.48 -4.85 31.31
C THR A 202 -22.36 -4.70 32.33
N ALA A 203 -22.08 -5.72 33.14
CA ALA A 203 -20.95 -5.71 34.07
C ALA A 203 -19.63 -5.56 33.34
N ILE A 204 -19.41 -6.36 32.28
CA ILE A 204 -18.19 -6.29 31.45
C ILE A 204 -18.05 -4.91 30.81
N ARG A 205 -19.09 -4.39 30.15
CA ARG A 205 -19.05 -3.05 29.53
C ARG A 205 -18.74 -1.92 30.52
N ARG A 206 -19.19 -2.05 31.77
CA ARG A 206 -18.93 -1.05 32.81
C ARG A 206 -17.49 -1.11 33.31
N ASP A 207 -16.93 -2.32 33.42
CA ASP A 207 -15.59 -2.52 33.95
C ASP A 207 -14.51 -2.21 32.92
N SER A 208 -14.78 -2.37 31.61
CA SER A 208 -13.83 -2.06 30.52
C SER A 208 -13.76 -0.57 30.12
N MET A 209 -13.99 0.36 31.05
CA MET A 209 -13.89 1.81 30.77
C MET A 209 -12.69 2.45 31.50
N ASN A 210 -11.77 3.03 30.74
CA ASN A 210 -10.72 3.91 31.28
C ASN A 210 -11.32 5.25 31.72
N VAL A 211 -11.39 5.49 33.02
CA VAL A 211 -11.92 6.75 33.58
C VAL A 211 -10.79 7.57 34.20
N SER A 212 -10.63 8.82 33.73
CA SER A 212 -9.79 9.79 34.43
C SER A 212 -10.50 10.22 35.71
N VAL A 213 -9.88 9.98 36.86
CA VAL A 213 -10.49 10.20 38.18
C VAL A 213 -10.35 11.66 38.62
N GLY A 214 -9.44 12.41 38.00
CA GLY A 214 -9.23 13.84 38.21
C GLY A 214 -7.75 14.18 38.37
N GLU A 215 -7.48 15.34 38.97
CA GLU A 215 -6.13 15.88 39.18
C GLU A 215 -6.01 16.34 40.63
N VAL A 216 -4.94 15.92 41.31
CA VAL A 216 -4.62 16.36 42.67
C VAL A 216 -3.54 17.43 42.57
N ARG A 217 -3.88 18.65 42.94
CA ARG A 217 -2.91 19.74 43.03
C ARG A 217 -2.03 19.57 44.25
N THR A 218 -0.73 19.48 44.05
CA THR A 218 0.26 19.48 45.14
C THR A 218 1.15 20.72 45.02
N GLU A 219 1.82 21.12 46.12
CA GLU A 219 2.72 22.28 46.11
C GLU A 219 3.89 22.13 45.11
N THR A 220 4.21 20.89 44.73
CA THR A 220 5.27 20.52 43.76
C THR A 220 4.76 20.34 42.33
N GLY A 221 3.46 20.45 42.08
CA GLY A 221 2.85 20.28 40.76
C GLY A 221 1.53 19.52 40.82
N ASP A 222 0.82 19.50 39.70
CA ASP A 222 -0.46 18.80 39.60
C ASP A 222 -0.20 17.34 39.19
N ILE A 223 -0.79 16.38 39.93
CA ILE A 223 -0.66 14.94 39.69
C ILE A 223 -1.99 14.42 39.16
N GLN A 224 -2.00 13.92 37.93
CA GLN A 224 -3.20 13.32 37.32
C GLN A 224 -3.45 11.94 37.93
N LEU A 225 -4.66 11.72 38.47
CA LEU A 225 -5.12 10.41 38.93
C LEU A 225 -5.90 9.71 37.80
N ARG A 226 -5.42 8.53 37.43
CA ARG A 226 -6.06 7.64 36.47
C ARG A 226 -6.37 6.32 37.16
N ALA A 227 -7.61 5.85 37.05
CA ALA A 227 -7.96 4.47 37.38
C ALA A 227 -7.88 3.67 36.08
N GLU A 228 -6.89 2.79 36.00
CA GLU A 228 -6.79 1.82 34.91
C GLU A 228 -7.55 0.56 35.36
N ASN A 229 -8.83 0.50 34.98
CA ASN A 229 -9.62 -0.71 35.06
C ASN A 229 -9.82 -1.19 33.63
N LEU A 230 -8.79 -1.81 33.05
CA LEU A 230 -8.89 -2.47 31.76
C LEU A 230 -8.57 -3.94 31.97
N ALA A 231 -9.55 -4.81 31.73
CA ALA A 231 -9.32 -6.24 31.70
C ALA A 231 -8.70 -6.62 30.35
N ASP A 232 -7.56 -7.31 30.37
CA ASP A 232 -6.79 -7.64 29.16
C ASP A 232 -6.51 -9.14 29.03
N ASN A 233 -6.47 -9.86 30.15
CA ASN A 233 -6.24 -11.31 30.18
C ASN A 233 -7.39 -12.06 30.86
N GLN A 234 -7.36 -13.39 30.76
CA GLN A 234 -8.37 -14.27 31.37
C GLN A 234 -8.63 -13.94 32.84
N ASP A 235 -7.59 -13.78 33.66
CA ASP A 235 -7.71 -13.55 35.10
C ASP A 235 -8.43 -12.22 35.40
N ASP A 236 -8.17 -11.18 34.59
CA ASP A 236 -8.83 -9.89 34.74
C ASP A 236 -10.33 -10.02 34.45
N PHE A 237 -10.68 -10.69 33.33
CA PHE A 237 -12.07 -10.91 32.94
C PHE A 237 -12.82 -11.78 33.96
N GLU A 238 -12.19 -12.81 34.52
CA GLU A 238 -12.78 -13.65 35.56
C GLU A 238 -13.06 -12.88 36.84
N GLN A 239 -12.26 -11.86 37.15
CA GLN A 239 -12.41 -11.05 38.36
C GLN A 239 -13.51 -9.99 38.30
N ILE A 240 -14.04 -9.69 37.11
CA ILE A 240 -15.10 -8.68 36.91
C ILE A 240 -16.30 -9.01 37.80
N ILE A 241 -16.72 -8.02 38.60
CA ILE A 241 -17.84 -8.19 39.54
C ILE A 241 -19.16 -7.92 38.83
N ILE A 242 -20.04 -8.93 38.77
CA ILE A 242 -21.36 -8.80 38.17
C ILE A 242 -22.36 -8.24 39.19
N ARG A 243 -22.34 -8.77 40.41
CA ARG A 243 -23.30 -8.39 41.46
C ARG A 243 -22.64 -8.46 42.83
N GLN A 244 -22.94 -7.47 43.66
CA GLN A 244 -22.54 -7.43 45.06
C GLN A 244 -23.77 -7.27 45.95
N THR A 245 -23.95 -8.13 46.94
CA THR A 245 -25.06 -8.03 47.89
C THR A 245 -24.70 -7.11 49.05
N PRO A 246 -25.69 -6.50 49.73
CA PRO A 246 -25.44 -5.67 50.91
C PRO A 246 -24.79 -6.42 52.08
N GLN A 247 -24.91 -7.76 52.12
CA GLN A 247 -24.23 -8.61 53.10
C GLN A 247 -22.78 -8.98 52.71
N GLY A 248 -22.27 -8.43 51.60
CA GLY A 248 -20.89 -8.65 51.14
C GLY A 248 -20.70 -9.86 50.23
N GLY A 249 -21.76 -10.53 49.78
CA GLY A 249 -21.67 -11.58 48.78
C GLY A 249 -21.28 -10.99 47.42
N ILE A 250 -20.29 -11.58 46.75
CA ILE A 250 -19.77 -11.12 45.46
C ILE A 250 -19.98 -12.25 44.46
N VAL A 251 -20.54 -11.94 43.30
CA VAL A 251 -20.61 -12.84 42.15
C VAL A 251 -19.77 -12.24 41.03
N ARG A 252 -18.79 -12.99 40.55
CA ARG A 252 -17.86 -12.62 39.49
C ARG A 252 -18.19 -13.32 38.19
N VAL A 253 -17.59 -12.87 37.09
CA VAL A 253 -17.71 -13.52 35.78
C VAL A 253 -17.23 -14.97 35.85
N GLY A 254 -16.10 -15.25 36.52
CA GLY A 254 -15.61 -16.61 36.70
C GLY A 254 -16.55 -17.55 37.48
N ASP A 255 -17.51 -17.01 38.25
CA ASP A 255 -18.50 -17.84 38.96
C ASP A 255 -19.65 -18.32 38.04
N VAL A 256 -19.84 -17.66 36.89
CA VAL A 256 -20.98 -17.89 35.99
C VAL A 256 -20.60 -18.17 34.53
N ALA A 257 -19.33 -18.00 34.19
CA ALA A 257 -18.80 -18.20 32.85
C ALA A 257 -17.43 -18.89 32.90
N THR A 258 -17.10 -19.61 31.83
CA THR A 258 -15.72 -20.01 31.54
C THR A 258 -15.11 -18.93 30.66
N VAL A 259 -14.00 -18.34 31.07
CA VAL A 259 -13.27 -17.37 30.28
C VAL A 259 -12.13 -18.10 29.58
N LEU A 260 -12.06 -17.99 28.25
CA LEU A 260 -11.04 -18.59 27.41
C LEU A 260 -10.24 -17.46 26.74
N ASP A 261 -8.97 -17.32 27.11
CA ASP A 261 -8.00 -16.49 26.38
C ASP A 261 -7.36 -17.33 25.27
N ASP A 262 -7.99 -17.34 24.09
CA ASP A 262 -7.58 -18.12 22.93
C ASP A 262 -7.57 -17.23 21.66
N PHE A 263 -7.66 -17.85 20.50
CA PHE A 263 -7.75 -17.19 19.21
C PHE A 263 -9.16 -17.26 18.66
N GLU A 264 -9.48 -16.38 17.71
CA GLU A 264 -10.71 -16.48 16.93
C GLU A 264 -10.88 -17.89 16.32
N GLN A 265 -12.12 -18.37 16.27
CA GLN A 265 -12.42 -19.76 15.87
C GLN A 265 -12.12 -20.07 14.40
N ASN A 266 -11.90 -19.06 13.56
CA ASN A 266 -11.60 -19.26 12.15
C ASN A 266 -10.15 -19.73 11.97
N GLU A 267 -9.97 -20.91 11.38
CA GLU A 267 -8.66 -21.45 11.03
C GLU A 267 -8.04 -20.64 9.89
N ILE A 268 -7.23 -19.64 10.22
CA ILE A 268 -6.27 -19.05 9.27
C ILE A 268 -4.90 -19.64 9.63
N LEU A 269 -4.46 -20.61 8.83
CA LEU A 269 -3.14 -21.22 8.94
C LEU A 269 -2.32 -20.82 7.72
N ALA A 270 -1.38 -19.89 7.88
CA ALA A 270 -0.30 -19.76 6.91
C ALA A 270 0.78 -20.81 7.20
N THR A 271 1.26 -21.44 6.15
CA THR A 271 2.37 -22.39 6.23
C THR A 271 3.44 -22.04 5.21
N LEU A 272 4.69 -22.27 5.58
CA LEU A 272 5.85 -22.20 4.70
C LEU A 272 6.48 -23.60 4.67
N ASP A 273 6.49 -24.23 3.49
CA ASP A 273 7.04 -25.58 3.28
C ASP A 273 6.53 -26.64 4.27
N GLY A 274 5.28 -26.50 4.71
CA GLY A 274 4.62 -27.41 5.66
C GLY A 274 4.82 -27.08 7.13
N GLN A 275 5.60 -26.06 7.47
CA GLN A 275 5.74 -25.52 8.83
C GLN A 275 4.78 -24.35 9.05
N ALA A 276 4.32 -24.17 10.30
CA ALA A 276 3.51 -23.02 10.66
C ALA A 276 4.30 -21.72 10.45
N ALA A 277 3.66 -20.74 9.81
CA ALA A 277 4.28 -19.47 9.48
C ALA A 277 3.33 -18.30 9.73
N VAL A 278 3.91 -17.16 10.08
CA VAL A 278 3.21 -15.87 10.08
C VAL A 278 3.87 -14.98 9.04
N LEU A 279 3.06 -14.28 8.26
CA LEU A 279 3.50 -13.49 7.13
C LEU A 279 3.47 -11.99 7.50
N LEU A 280 4.58 -11.31 7.29
CA LEU A 280 4.70 -9.85 7.38
C LEU A 280 4.61 -9.28 5.96
N GLN A 281 3.54 -8.55 5.69
CA GLN A 281 3.25 -7.97 4.38
C GLN A 281 3.60 -6.49 4.38
N VAL A 282 4.63 -6.11 3.63
CA VAL A 282 4.98 -4.72 3.38
C VAL A 282 4.08 -4.18 2.28
N MET A 283 3.28 -3.18 2.62
CA MET A 283 2.31 -2.57 1.72
C MET A 283 2.89 -1.32 1.06
N SER A 284 2.49 -1.09 -0.19
CA SER A 284 2.84 0.12 -0.94
C SER A 284 2.24 1.38 -0.34
N THR A 285 2.96 2.48 -0.59
CA THR A 285 2.60 3.84 -0.20
C THR A 285 2.58 4.73 -1.44
N ASP A 286 2.25 6.02 -1.27
CA ASP A 286 2.19 6.97 -2.38
C ASP A 286 3.54 7.17 -3.11
N ASP A 287 4.67 7.00 -2.42
CA ASP A 287 6.03 6.99 -3.02
C ASP A 287 6.55 5.54 -3.05
N MET A 288 6.56 4.92 -4.24
CA MET A 288 6.95 3.52 -4.41
C MET A 288 8.43 3.39 -4.79
N GLN A 289 9.27 3.09 -3.80
CA GLN A 289 10.69 2.77 -4.02
C GLN A 289 10.97 1.28 -3.78
N VAL A 290 10.36 0.43 -4.62
CA VAL A 290 10.37 -1.04 -4.49
C VAL A 290 11.77 -1.63 -4.32
N VAL A 291 12.75 -1.19 -5.12
CA VAL A 291 14.13 -1.70 -5.06
C VAL A 291 14.83 -1.31 -3.75
N LYS A 292 14.62 -0.09 -3.26
CA LYS A 292 15.25 0.38 -2.01
C LYS A 292 14.60 -0.26 -0.79
N ALA A 293 13.28 -0.42 -0.81
CA ALA A 293 12.55 -1.14 0.22
C ALA A 293 13.03 -2.59 0.29
N SER A 294 13.15 -3.29 -0.85
CA SER A 294 13.68 -4.66 -0.90
C SER A 294 15.06 -4.78 -0.27
N ALA A 295 15.99 -3.88 -0.63
CA ALA A 295 17.32 -3.86 -0.04
C ALA A 295 17.27 -3.66 1.48
N ALA A 296 16.50 -2.68 1.97
CA ALA A 296 16.36 -2.41 3.40
C ALA A 296 15.77 -3.61 4.17
N VAL A 297 14.77 -4.29 3.59
CA VAL A 297 14.17 -5.50 4.20
C VAL A 297 15.16 -6.67 4.21
N LYS A 298 15.88 -6.90 3.12
CA LYS A 298 16.89 -7.98 3.03
C LYS A 298 18.04 -7.76 4.03
N ASP A 299 18.50 -6.52 4.17
CA ASP A 299 19.51 -6.13 5.16
C ASP A 299 18.98 -6.33 6.60
N TRP A 300 17.76 -5.89 6.88
CA TRP A 300 17.12 -6.11 8.18
C TRP A 300 16.96 -7.59 8.52
N ILE A 301 16.58 -8.45 7.56
CA ILE A 301 16.51 -9.90 7.77
C ILE A 301 17.89 -10.45 8.14
N ALA A 302 18.94 -10.04 7.42
CA ALA A 302 20.30 -10.50 7.70
C ALA A 302 20.81 -10.09 9.09
N GLU A 303 20.42 -8.90 9.57
CA GLU A 303 20.75 -8.40 10.92
C GLU A 303 19.90 -9.05 12.02
N THR A 304 18.63 -9.34 11.73
CA THR A 304 17.64 -9.80 12.72
C THR A 304 17.66 -11.31 12.90
N GLN A 305 17.85 -12.07 11.83
CA GLN A 305 17.87 -13.54 11.84
C GLN A 305 18.79 -14.14 12.93
N PRO A 306 20.02 -13.61 13.18
CA PRO A 306 20.89 -14.12 14.25
C PRO A 306 20.38 -13.87 15.67
N SER A 307 19.48 -12.91 15.87
CA SER A 307 18.91 -12.57 17.18
C SER A 307 17.70 -13.44 17.55
N LEU A 308 17.13 -14.14 16.57
CA LEU A 308 15.94 -14.95 16.76
C LEU A 308 16.22 -16.26 17.51
N PRO A 309 15.24 -16.77 18.28
CA PRO A 309 15.32 -18.08 18.91
C PRO A 309 15.60 -19.21 17.91
N THR A 310 16.30 -20.24 18.38
CA THR A 310 16.60 -21.44 17.59
C THR A 310 15.31 -22.08 17.05
N GLY A 311 15.26 -22.36 15.75
CA GLY A 311 14.09 -22.96 15.10
C GLY A 311 13.09 -21.97 14.51
N ILE A 312 13.43 -20.67 14.48
CA ILE A 312 12.68 -19.63 13.78
C ILE A 312 13.49 -19.13 12.57
N GLU A 313 12.85 -19.08 11.41
CA GLU A 313 13.43 -18.63 10.15
C GLU A 313 12.63 -17.46 9.58
N LEU A 314 13.32 -16.36 9.29
CA LEU A 314 12.85 -15.27 8.44
C LEU A 314 13.32 -15.50 7.01
N SER A 315 12.38 -15.55 6.08
CA SER A 315 12.68 -15.63 4.65
C SER A 315 11.81 -14.68 3.85
N VAL A 316 12.33 -14.17 2.74
CA VAL A 316 11.51 -13.41 1.79
C VAL A 316 10.76 -14.40 0.91
N TRP A 317 9.44 -14.42 1.02
CA TRP A 317 8.59 -15.30 0.21
C TRP A 317 8.20 -14.65 -1.12
N PHE A 318 7.96 -13.34 -1.11
CA PHE A 318 7.62 -12.57 -2.30
C PHE A 318 8.30 -11.21 -2.26
N ASP A 319 8.84 -10.80 -3.40
CA ASP A 319 9.48 -9.51 -3.57
C ASP A 319 9.21 -8.97 -4.98
N THR A 320 8.54 -7.83 -5.06
CA THR A 320 8.26 -7.16 -6.33
C THR A 320 9.54 -6.57 -6.96
N ALA A 321 10.58 -6.29 -6.15
CA ALA A 321 11.87 -5.79 -6.65
C ALA A 321 12.55 -6.83 -7.54
N ASP A 322 12.52 -8.12 -7.18
CA ASP A 322 13.13 -9.18 -7.97
C ASP A 322 12.47 -9.27 -9.36
N VAL A 323 11.14 -9.11 -9.42
CA VAL A 323 10.39 -9.06 -10.69
C VAL A 323 10.79 -7.83 -11.50
N TYR A 324 10.94 -6.68 -10.84
CA TYR A 324 11.33 -5.43 -11.48
C TYR A 324 12.76 -5.48 -12.04
N GLU A 325 13.74 -5.90 -11.23
CA GLU A 325 15.15 -5.97 -11.61
C GLU A 325 15.39 -6.95 -12.76
N ASN A 326 14.79 -8.15 -12.69
CA ASN A 326 14.89 -9.12 -13.76
C ASN A 326 14.32 -8.56 -15.08
N ARG A 327 13.19 -7.84 -15.04
CA ARG A 327 12.62 -7.18 -16.22
C ARG A 327 13.51 -6.07 -16.73
N MET A 328 14.08 -5.25 -15.86
CA MET A 328 14.96 -4.16 -16.26
C MET A 328 16.24 -4.68 -16.91
N ASN A 329 16.82 -5.76 -16.34
CA ASN A 329 17.96 -6.44 -16.93
C ASN A 329 17.62 -6.99 -18.32
N LEU A 330 16.48 -7.66 -18.47
CA LEU A 330 16.02 -8.13 -19.78
C LEU A 330 15.81 -7.00 -20.79
N ILE A 331 15.22 -5.87 -20.37
CA ILE A 331 15.04 -4.69 -21.23
C ILE A 331 16.39 -4.09 -21.61
N ALA A 332 17.31 -3.94 -20.65
CA ALA A 332 18.64 -3.40 -20.90
C ALA A 332 19.45 -4.28 -21.86
N GLU A 333 19.50 -5.59 -21.61
CA GLU A 333 20.16 -6.56 -22.49
C GLU A 333 19.55 -6.54 -23.88
N SER A 334 18.22 -6.62 -23.98
CA SER A 334 17.50 -6.58 -25.26
C SER A 334 17.73 -5.25 -26.00
N SER A 335 17.80 -4.13 -25.29
CA SER A 335 18.06 -2.80 -25.87
C SER A 335 19.48 -2.70 -26.41
N ILE A 336 20.47 -3.23 -25.70
CA ILE A 336 21.87 -3.26 -26.16
C ILE A 336 22.01 -4.15 -27.39
N ILE A 337 21.44 -5.35 -27.36
CA ILE A 337 21.45 -6.27 -28.51
C ILE A 337 20.72 -5.62 -29.69
N GLY A 338 19.55 -5.03 -29.46
CA GLY A 338 18.78 -4.30 -30.48
C GLY A 338 19.58 -3.15 -31.10
N LEU A 339 20.23 -2.32 -30.27
CA LEU A 339 21.07 -1.21 -30.73
C LEU A 339 22.26 -1.72 -31.55
N LEU A 340 22.91 -2.80 -31.13
CA LEU A 340 24.00 -3.42 -31.88
C LEU A 340 23.52 -3.98 -33.22
N LEU A 341 22.37 -4.65 -33.27
CA LEU A 341 21.79 -5.16 -34.51
C LEU A 341 21.43 -4.03 -35.47
N VAL A 342 20.81 -2.95 -34.99
CA VAL A 342 20.53 -1.75 -35.78
C VAL A 342 21.84 -1.16 -36.30
N PHE A 343 22.85 -0.98 -35.46
CA PHE A 343 24.15 -0.46 -35.85
C PHE A 343 24.83 -1.32 -36.93
N ILE A 344 24.79 -2.65 -36.81
CA ILE A 344 25.32 -3.58 -37.82
C ILE A 344 24.58 -3.41 -39.15
N ILE A 345 23.25 -3.35 -39.14
CA ILE A 345 22.46 -3.14 -40.35
C ILE A 345 22.80 -1.79 -40.98
N LEU A 346 22.89 -0.72 -40.18
CA LEU A 346 23.23 0.62 -40.66
C LEU A 346 24.63 0.68 -41.28
N ILE A 347 25.63 -0.02 -40.72
CA ILE A 347 26.97 -0.09 -41.33
C ILE A 347 26.95 -0.87 -42.64
N LEU A 348 26.09 -1.89 -42.76
CA LEU A 348 25.99 -2.67 -44.00
C LEU A 348 25.24 -1.91 -45.10
N THR A 349 24.31 -1.03 -44.76
CA THR A 349 23.46 -0.30 -45.72
C THR A 349 23.94 1.12 -46.01
N LEU A 350 24.62 1.79 -45.07
CA LEU A 350 25.10 3.17 -45.19
C LEU A 350 26.61 3.28 -45.01
N GLU A 351 27.17 4.44 -45.36
CA GLU A 351 28.56 4.76 -45.07
C GLU A 351 28.80 4.75 -43.53
N PRO A 352 29.89 4.11 -43.02
CA PRO A 352 30.12 3.95 -41.58
C PRO A 352 30.08 5.25 -40.77
N LYS A 353 30.50 6.37 -41.35
CA LYS A 353 30.45 7.69 -40.71
C LYS A 353 29.00 8.14 -40.47
N VAL A 354 28.13 7.96 -41.46
CA VAL A 354 26.71 8.32 -41.36
C VAL A 354 26.01 7.40 -40.35
N ALA A 355 26.26 6.09 -40.44
CA ALA A 355 25.71 5.10 -39.52
C ALA A 355 26.07 5.41 -38.05
N LEU A 356 27.31 5.80 -37.76
CA LEU A 356 27.74 6.19 -36.42
C LEU A 356 26.96 7.40 -35.89
N TRP A 357 26.84 8.48 -36.68
CA TRP A 357 26.14 9.69 -36.26
C TRP A 357 24.64 9.49 -36.11
N VAL A 358 24.02 8.67 -36.95
CA VAL A 358 22.61 8.27 -36.80
C VAL A 358 22.41 7.50 -35.49
N THR A 359 23.29 6.54 -35.19
CA THR A 359 23.22 5.74 -33.95
C THR A 359 23.38 6.61 -32.70
N VAL A 360 24.34 7.56 -32.70
CA VAL A 360 24.51 8.54 -31.62
C VAL A 360 23.27 9.42 -31.48
N GLY A 361 22.68 9.88 -32.59
CA GLY A 361 21.46 10.68 -32.59
C GLY A 361 20.27 9.97 -31.95
N ILE A 362 20.11 8.67 -32.24
CA ILE A 362 19.09 7.82 -31.60
C ILE A 362 19.33 7.78 -30.08
N GLY A 363 20.54 7.45 -29.63
CA GLY A 363 20.87 7.37 -28.21
C GLY A 363 20.66 8.69 -27.44
N VAL A 364 21.05 9.82 -28.02
CA VAL A 364 20.83 11.16 -27.44
C VAL A 364 19.34 11.46 -27.32
N SER A 365 18.52 11.05 -28.28
CA SER A 365 17.06 11.25 -28.24
C SER A 365 16.41 10.47 -27.09
N PHE A 366 16.85 9.24 -26.82
CA PHE A 366 16.41 8.46 -25.65
C PHE A 366 16.78 9.13 -24.33
N LEU A 367 18.03 9.58 -24.19
CA LEU A 367 18.46 10.29 -22.99
C LEU A 367 17.68 11.61 -22.81
N GLY A 368 17.39 12.32 -23.89
CA GLY A 368 16.51 13.49 -23.85
C GLY A 368 15.11 13.18 -23.35
N ALA A 369 14.52 12.05 -23.76
CA ALA A 369 13.23 11.61 -23.24
C ALA A 369 13.31 11.30 -21.73
N PHE A 370 14.34 10.55 -21.28
CA PHE A 370 14.53 10.25 -19.86
C PHE A 370 14.78 11.50 -19.00
N ALA A 371 15.32 12.57 -19.56
CA ALA A 371 15.45 13.85 -18.86
C ALA A 371 14.09 14.51 -18.57
N LEU A 372 13.09 14.28 -19.42
CA LEU A 372 11.78 14.92 -19.35
C LEU A 372 10.75 14.12 -18.55
N LEU A 373 10.88 12.80 -18.45
CA LEU A 373 9.92 11.94 -17.75
C LEU A 373 9.72 12.32 -16.27
N PRO A 374 10.77 12.55 -15.44
CA PRO A 374 10.59 12.97 -14.06
C PRO A 374 9.84 14.30 -13.92
N ALA A 375 9.97 15.20 -14.90
CA ALA A 375 9.33 16.52 -14.86
C ALA A 375 7.83 16.47 -15.20
N ASN A 376 7.33 15.31 -15.65
CA ASN A 376 5.92 15.10 -16.01
C ASN A 376 5.26 13.99 -15.17
N ASP A 377 5.88 13.60 -14.05
CA ASP A 377 5.41 12.53 -13.16
C ASP A 377 5.11 11.20 -13.89
N VAL A 378 5.95 10.87 -14.89
CA VAL A 378 5.82 9.62 -15.65
C VAL A 378 6.85 8.61 -15.15
N SER A 379 6.36 7.51 -14.57
CA SER A 379 7.19 6.38 -14.15
C SER A 379 7.66 5.53 -15.34
N LEU A 380 8.79 4.82 -15.17
CA LEU A 380 9.26 3.84 -16.14
C LEU A 380 8.58 2.50 -15.86
N ASN A 381 7.53 2.20 -16.64
CA ASN A 381 6.71 1.01 -16.53
C ASN A 381 6.49 0.32 -17.89
N LEU A 382 5.65 -0.73 -17.90
CA LEU A 382 5.34 -1.49 -19.11
C LEU A 382 4.81 -0.60 -20.25
N LEU A 383 3.87 0.31 -19.95
CA LEU A 383 3.22 1.18 -20.95
C LEU A 383 4.21 2.19 -21.52
N SER A 384 5.02 2.83 -20.68
CA SER A 384 6.05 3.76 -21.15
C SER A 384 7.08 3.04 -22.04
N THR A 385 7.45 1.80 -21.69
CA THR A 385 8.37 0.99 -22.50
C THR A 385 7.77 0.66 -23.89
N PHE A 386 6.48 0.32 -23.97
CA PHE A 386 5.80 0.15 -25.26
C PHE A 386 5.76 1.45 -26.07
N ALA A 387 5.51 2.59 -25.42
CA ALA A 387 5.55 3.89 -26.08
C ALA A 387 6.94 4.17 -26.69
N PHE A 388 8.02 3.85 -25.96
CA PHE A 388 9.39 3.94 -26.48
C PHE A 388 9.61 3.04 -27.70
N LEU A 389 9.12 1.80 -27.68
CA LEU A 389 9.25 0.88 -28.82
C LEU A 389 8.50 1.38 -30.06
N LEU A 390 7.31 1.96 -29.88
CA LEU A 390 6.54 2.52 -31.00
C LEU A 390 7.20 3.76 -31.59
N VAL A 391 7.71 4.67 -30.74
CA VAL A 391 8.35 5.92 -31.19
C VAL A 391 9.73 5.68 -31.78
N LEU A 392 10.46 4.65 -31.30
CA LEU A 392 11.79 4.29 -31.80
C LEU A 392 11.80 4.12 -33.32
N GLY A 393 10.80 3.45 -33.90
CA GLY A 393 10.74 3.24 -35.34
C GLY A 393 10.67 4.54 -36.14
N ILE A 394 9.91 5.52 -35.67
CA ILE A 394 9.74 6.83 -36.32
C ILE A 394 11.03 7.65 -36.21
N VAL A 395 11.64 7.69 -35.02
CA VAL A 395 12.88 8.47 -34.77
C VAL A 395 14.04 7.93 -35.60
N VAL A 396 14.13 6.59 -35.74
CA VAL A 396 15.18 5.94 -36.52
C VAL A 396 15.00 6.22 -38.02
N ASP A 397 13.78 6.11 -38.55
CA ASP A 397 13.51 6.36 -39.98
C ASP A 397 13.88 7.79 -40.40
N ASP A 398 13.43 8.79 -39.62
CA ASP A 398 13.77 10.20 -39.88
C ASP A 398 15.29 10.45 -39.87
N ALA A 399 15.99 9.85 -38.89
CA ALA A 399 17.44 10.01 -38.78
C ALA A 399 18.19 9.37 -39.96
N ILE A 400 17.73 8.21 -40.44
CA ILE A 400 18.31 7.51 -41.60
C ILE A 400 18.07 8.32 -42.87
N VAL A 401 16.83 8.73 -43.15
CA VAL A 401 16.47 9.47 -44.38
C VAL A 401 17.26 10.77 -44.49
N VAL A 402 17.38 11.53 -43.40
CA VAL A 402 18.17 12.77 -43.39
C VAL A 402 19.66 12.49 -43.57
N GLY A 403 20.20 11.49 -42.87
CA GLY A 403 21.62 11.10 -42.97
C GLY A 403 22.00 10.66 -44.39
N GLU A 404 21.18 9.81 -45.01
CA GLU A 404 21.38 9.34 -46.38
C GLU A 404 21.21 10.48 -47.38
N SER A 405 20.20 11.33 -47.23
CA SER A 405 19.97 12.48 -48.11
C SER A 405 21.16 13.43 -48.12
N ILE A 406 21.73 13.74 -46.95
CA ILE A 406 22.95 14.55 -46.83
C ILE A 406 24.12 13.89 -47.55
N HIS A 407 24.37 12.61 -47.27
CA HIS A 407 25.47 11.86 -47.89
C HIS A 407 25.35 11.79 -49.42
N HIS A 408 24.15 11.48 -49.92
CA HIS A 408 23.85 11.41 -51.35
C HIS A 408 24.02 12.79 -52.03
N HIS A 409 23.56 13.87 -51.41
CA HIS A 409 23.69 15.23 -51.95
C HIS A 409 25.14 15.73 -51.97
N VAL A 410 25.93 15.35 -50.97
CA VAL A 410 27.38 15.62 -50.88
C VAL A 410 28.13 14.86 -51.99
N HIS A 411 27.83 13.57 -52.19
CA HIS A 411 28.43 12.74 -53.24
C HIS A 411 28.07 13.21 -54.65
N GLN A 412 26.80 13.53 -54.93
CA GLN A 412 26.37 13.97 -56.26
C GLN A 412 26.97 15.32 -56.67
N ARG A 413 27.24 16.22 -55.72
CA ARG A 413 27.79 17.56 -55.99
C ARG A 413 29.31 17.62 -55.90
N GLY A 414 29.99 16.51 -55.54
CA GLY A 414 31.44 16.46 -55.39
C GLY A 414 31.98 17.42 -54.32
N ILE A 415 31.15 17.77 -53.33
CA ILE A 415 31.51 18.72 -52.28
C ILE A 415 32.19 17.91 -51.17
N SER A 416 33.50 18.03 -51.00
CA SER A 416 34.19 17.47 -49.84
C SER A 416 33.99 18.44 -48.67
N GLY A 417 33.22 18.05 -47.65
CA GLY A 417 33.19 18.78 -46.38
C GLY A 417 34.45 18.47 -45.57
N GLU A 418 35.09 19.49 -45.03
CA GLU A 418 36.04 19.37 -43.91
C GLU A 418 35.32 18.91 -42.64
#